data_AF-A0A6I3P440-F1
#
_entry.id   AF-A0A6I3P440-F1
#
_cell.length_a   1.000
_cell.length_b   1.000
_cell.length_c   1.000
_cell.angle_alpha   90.00
_cell.angle_beta   90.00
_cell.angle_gamma   90.00
#
_symmetry.space_group_name_H-M   'P 1'
#
loop_
_entity.id
_entity.type
_entity.pdbx_description
1 polymer ?
#
loop_
_entity_poly.entity_id
_entity_poly.type
_entity_poly.pdbx_seq_one_letter_code
_entity_poly.pdbx_strand_id
1 'polypeptide(L)'
;MATLGCVPAFDRYFVFGLKSQKVVIGTYNIKSILQLVIFYENNIEQLDSVPQKFIVADMLYPQMKILDMGFWQIGFDLDNK
;
A
#
# COMPACT_ATOMS: atom_id res chain seq x y z
N MET A 1 -6.58 -13.23 7.00
CA MET A 1 -7.20 -11.97 7.48
C MET A 1 -6.09 -11.13 8.08
N ALA A 2 -5.48 -10.23 7.31
CA ALA A 2 -4.57 -9.25 7.90
C ALA A 2 -5.45 -8.16 8.52
N THR A 3 -5.77 -8.35 9.78
CA THR A 3 -6.52 -7.40 10.62
C THR A 3 -5.78 -6.06 10.61
N LEU A 4 -6.52 -4.96 10.71
CA LEU A 4 -6.13 -3.53 10.68
C LEU A 4 -4.95 -3.10 11.61
N GLY A 5 -4.22 -4.03 12.23
CA GLY A 5 -3.07 -3.77 13.10
C GLY A 5 -1.72 -3.65 12.39
N CYS A 6 -1.60 -4.07 11.12
CA CYS A 6 -0.38 -3.82 10.33
C CYS A 6 -0.56 -2.56 9.48
N VAL A 7 -0.10 -1.44 10.01
CA VAL A 7 -0.02 -0.16 9.31
C VAL A 7 1.23 -0.16 8.41
N PRO A 8 1.15 0.37 7.16
CA PRO A 8 2.32 0.57 6.30
C PRO A 8 3.45 1.35 6.98
N ALA A 9 4.69 1.21 6.53
CA ALA A 9 5.85 1.82 7.20
C ALA A 9 5.89 3.36 7.10
N PHE A 10 5.09 3.96 6.20
CA PHE A 10 5.09 5.41 5.92
C PHE A 10 6.50 5.99 5.68
N ASP A 11 7.36 5.21 5.03
CA ASP A 11 8.71 5.66 4.67
C ASP A 11 8.70 6.69 3.53
N ARG A 12 9.89 7.22 3.22
CA ARG A 12 10.07 8.27 2.20
C ARG A 12 9.51 7.88 0.83
N TYR A 13 9.71 6.63 0.40
CA TYR A 13 9.30 6.15 -0.91
C TYR A 13 7.82 5.84 -0.91
N PHE A 14 7.31 5.21 0.13
CA PHE A 14 5.87 5.00 0.29
C PHE A 14 5.08 6.33 0.24
N VAL A 15 5.51 7.33 1.00
CA VAL A 15 4.89 8.67 1.00
C VAL A 15 5.02 9.34 -0.38
N PHE A 16 6.13 9.13 -1.08
CA PHE A 16 6.34 9.67 -2.42
C PHE A 16 5.42 9.01 -3.46
N GLY A 17 5.27 7.69 -3.40
CA GLY A 17 4.34 6.92 -4.23
C GLY A 17 2.88 7.34 -4.00
N LEU A 18 2.48 7.52 -2.75
CA LEU A 18 1.14 8.02 -2.40
C LEU A 18 0.87 9.41 -2.98
N LYS A 19 1.86 10.31 -2.92
CA LYS A 19 1.76 11.66 -3.50
C LYS A 19 1.65 11.61 -5.02
N SER A 20 2.43 10.75 -5.68
CA SER A 20 2.37 10.58 -7.14
C SER A 20 1.00 10.10 -7.61
N GLN A 21 0.40 9.17 -6.87
CA GLN A 21 -0.93 8.63 -7.18
C GLN A 21 -2.07 9.54 -6.68
N LYS A 22 -1.76 10.70 -6.09
CA LYS A 22 -2.71 11.65 -5.49
C LYS A 22 -3.66 11.01 -4.46
N VAL A 23 -3.23 9.92 -3.82
CA VAL A 23 -4.05 9.15 -2.87
C VAL A 23 -4.09 9.83 -1.50
N VAL A 24 -2.96 10.39 -1.06
CA VAL A 24 -2.83 11.02 0.27
C VAL A 24 -1.91 12.24 0.23
N ILE A 25 -2.27 13.26 1.01
CA ILE A 25 -1.46 14.46 1.26
C ILE A 25 -0.68 14.27 2.57
N GLY A 26 0.57 13.82 2.47
CA GLY A 26 1.56 14.05 3.53
C GLY A 26 1.70 12.96 4.61
N THR A 27 1.76 13.40 5.87
CA THR A 27 2.25 12.63 7.02
C THR A 27 1.25 11.56 7.51
N TYR A 28 1.76 10.65 8.35
CA TYR A 28 0.95 9.68 9.08
C TYR A 28 -0.08 10.38 9.97
N ASN A 29 -1.35 10.29 9.59
CA ASN A 29 -2.48 10.79 10.37
C ASN A 29 -3.73 9.92 10.09
N ILE A 30 -4.74 10.03 10.94
CA ILE A 30 -5.97 9.21 10.81
C ILE A 30 -6.68 9.44 9.46
N LYS A 31 -6.67 10.67 8.93
CA LYS A 31 -7.28 10.98 7.63
C LYS A 31 -6.53 10.30 6.49
N SER A 32 -5.20 10.27 6.55
CA SER A 32 -4.32 9.59 5.60
C SER A 32 -4.59 8.09 5.56
N ILE A 33 -4.76 7.47 6.73
CA ILE A 33 -5.11 6.05 6.83
C ILE A 33 -6.52 5.81 6.26
N LEU A 34 -7.50 6.66 6.59
CA LEU A 34 -8.84 6.57 6.03
C LEU A 34 -8.85 6.69 4.50
N GLN A 35 -8.10 7.62 3.93
CA GLN A 35 -7.97 7.75 2.47
C GLN A 35 -7.31 6.53 1.83
N LEU A 36 -6.32 5.93 2.50
CA LEU A 36 -5.69 4.71 2.06
C LEU A 36 -6.66 3.51 2.08
N VAL A 37 -7.51 3.42 3.11
CA VAL A 37 -8.57 2.41 3.18
C VAL A 37 -9.60 2.64 2.07
N ILE A 38 -10.06 3.87 1.84
CA ILE A 38 -10.97 4.20 0.74
C ILE A 38 -10.36 3.83 -0.62
N PHE A 39 -9.07 4.13 -0.82
CA PHE A 39 -8.35 3.72 -2.02
C PHE A 39 -8.31 2.20 -2.18
N TYR A 40 -8.06 1.48 -1.10
CA TYR A 40 -8.06 0.02 -1.10
C TYR A 40 -9.44 -0.54 -1.48
N GLU A 41 -10.50 -0.07 -0.84
CA GLU A 41 -11.87 -0.51 -1.10
C GLU A 41 -12.28 -0.29 -2.56
N ASN A 42 -11.91 0.86 -3.14
CA ASN A 42 -12.19 1.18 -4.54
C ASN A 42 -11.40 0.31 -5.54
N ASN A 43 -10.29 -0.30 -5.12
CA ASN A 43 -9.41 -1.11 -5.98
C ASN A 43 -9.33 -2.57 -5.52
N ILE A 44 -10.27 -3.02 -4.68
CA ILE A 44 -10.20 -4.32 -4.02
C ILE A 44 -10.16 -5.47 -5.01
N GLU A 45 -10.90 -5.39 -6.12
CA GLU A 45 -10.93 -6.43 -7.16
C GLU A 45 -9.55 -6.64 -7.80
N GLN A 46 -8.80 -5.56 -8.01
CA GLN A 46 -7.46 -5.64 -8.57
C GLN A 46 -6.46 -6.13 -7.52
N LEU A 47 -6.56 -5.61 -6.29
CA LEU A 47 -5.62 -5.91 -5.21
C LEU A 47 -5.79 -7.33 -4.64
N ASP A 48 -7.00 -7.88 -4.59
CA ASP A 48 -7.24 -9.27 -4.14
C ASP A 48 -6.72 -10.33 -5.12
N SER A 49 -6.52 -9.96 -6.40
CA SER A 49 -5.90 -10.85 -7.40
C SER A 49 -4.38 -10.96 -7.27
N VAL A 50 -3.74 -10.00 -6.58
CA VAL A 50 -2.28 -9.94 -6.41
C VAL A 50 -1.76 -10.99 -5.43
N PRO A 51 -2.31 -11.19 -4.21
CA PRO A 51 -1.78 -12.15 -3.26
C PRO A 51 -1.75 -13.58 -3.78
N GLN A 52 -2.64 -13.97 -4.70
CA GLN A 52 -2.61 -15.29 -5.35
C GLN A 52 -1.30 -15.57 -6.09
N LYS A 53 -0.59 -14.52 -6.53
CA LYS A 53 0.71 -14.61 -7.20
C LYS A 53 1.89 -14.54 -6.23
N PHE A 54 1.64 -14.20 -4.96
CA PHE A 54 2.64 -14.02 -3.92
C PHE A 54 2.34 -14.93 -2.73
N ILE A 55 2.71 -16.20 -2.87
CA ILE A 55 2.68 -17.20 -1.80
C ILE A 55 4.12 -17.39 -1.32
N VAL A 56 4.37 -17.16 -0.03
CA VAL A 56 5.66 -17.43 0.60
C VAL A 56 5.41 -18.26 1.85
N ALA A 57 6.11 -19.39 1.96
CA ALA A 57 5.96 -20.33 3.07
C ALA A 57 4.49 -20.72 3.33
N ASP A 58 3.77 -21.06 2.25
CA ASP A 58 2.33 -21.41 2.26
C ASP A 58 1.40 -20.35 2.86
N MET A 59 1.89 -19.12 3.02
CA MET A 59 1.10 -17.98 3.44
C MET A 59 0.93 -16.97 2.31
N LEU A 60 -0.32 -16.52 2.15
CA LEU A 60 -0.66 -15.41 1.29
C LEU A 60 -0.15 -14.11 1.89
N TYR A 61 0.35 -13.23 1.03
CA TYR A 61 0.73 -11.89 1.46
C TYR A 61 -0.47 -11.12 2.04
N PRO A 62 -0.31 -10.49 3.21
CA PRO A 62 -1.28 -9.55 3.76
C PRO A 62 -1.62 -8.42 2.80
N GLN A 63 -2.88 -7.99 2.79
CA GLN A 63 -3.33 -6.93 1.87
C GLN A 63 -2.61 -5.60 2.12
N MET A 64 -2.39 -5.25 3.40
CA MET A 64 -1.63 -4.06 3.78
C MET A 64 -0.16 -4.13 3.34
N LYS A 65 0.45 -5.33 3.29
CA LYS A 65 1.83 -5.50 2.84
C LYS A 65 1.96 -5.32 1.33
N ILE A 66 0.95 -5.73 0.58
CA ILE A 66 0.90 -5.52 -0.88
C ILE A 66 0.79 -4.03 -1.20
N LEU A 67 -0.07 -3.31 -0.47
CA LEU A 67 -0.16 -1.84 -0.55
C LEU A 67 1.18 -1.16 -0.23
N ASP A 68 1.80 -1.55 0.88
CA ASP A 68 3.11 -1.04 1.33
C ASP A 68 4.17 -1.23 0.24
N MET A 69 4.33 -2.46 -0.26
CA MET A 69 5.28 -2.79 -1.32
C MET A 69 4.98 -2.08 -2.65
N GLY A 70 3.71 -2.00 -3.03
CA GLY A 70 3.31 -1.37 -4.30
C GLY A 70 3.60 0.13 -4.33
N PHE A 71 3.19 0.86 -3.27
CA PHE A 71 3.47 2.29 -3.19
C PHE A 71 4.96 2.59 -2.96
N TRP A 72 5.66 1.73 -2.22
CA TRP A 72 7.11 1.83 -2.08
C TRP A 72 7.80 1.69 -3.44
N GLN A 73 7.43 0.68 -4.25
CA GLN A 73 8.00 0.47 -5.58
C GLN A 73 7.78 1.70 -6.48
N ILE A 74 6.56 2.25 -6.49
CA ILE A 74 6.27 3.47 -7.24
C ILE A 74 7.18 4.63 -6.80
N GLY A 75 7.32 4.82 -5.48
CA GLY A 75 8.19 5.87 -4.94
C GLY A 75 9.67 5.68 -5.29
N PHE A 76 10.15 4.44 -5.23
CA PHE A 76 11.52 4.09 -5.61
C PHE A 76 11.76 4.31 -7.10
N ASP A 77 10.85 3.88 -7.97
CA ASP A 77 10.95 4.05 -9.42
C ASP A 77 10.94 5.52 -9.84
N LEU A 78 10.25 6.38 -9.07
CA LEU A 78 10.23 7.83 -9.30
C LEU A 78 11.51 8.53 -8.81
N ASP A 79 12.20 7.99 -7.79
CA ASP A 79 13.47 8.53 -7.29
C ASP A 79 14.65 8.12 -8.18
N ASN A 80 14.56 6.97 -8.84
CA ASN A 80 15.59 6.47 -9.76
C ASN A 80 15.40 6.95 -11.22
N LYS A 81 14.50 7.91 -11.47
CA LYS A 81 14.19 8.47 -12.80
C LYS A 81 14.64 9.91 -12.90
#